data_AF-A0A315XKQ8-F1
#
_entry.id   AF-A0A315XKQ8-F1
#
_cell.length_a   1.000
_cell.length_b   1.000
_cell.length_c   1.000
_cell.angle_alpha   90.00
_cell.angle_beta   90.00
_cell.angle_gamma   90.00
#
_symmetry.space_group_name_H-M   'P 1'
#
loop_
_entity.id
_entity.type
_entity.pdbx_description
1 polymer ?
#
loop_
_entity_poly.entity_id
_entity_poly.type
_entity_poly.pdbx_seq_one_letter_code
_entity_poly.pdbx_strand_id
1 'polypeptide(L)' 'METEKILAIIGYILAILFPLIGVIYGLVLYFAKGDDEYVKKHAKYIIIVGVVMMLISVILVSILGVSMLGMAAMS' A
#
# COMPACT_ATOMS: atom_id res chain seq x y z
N MET A 1 9.17 -19.44 -10.93
CA MET A 1 8.36 -19.93 -9.78
C MET A 1 8.79 -19.41 -8.42
N GLU A 2 10.04 -19.60 -7.96
CA GLU A 2 10.44 -19.12 -6.62
C GLU A 2 10.64 -17.59 -6.57
N THR A 3 11.27 -17.03 -7.60
CA THR A 3 11.53 -15.59 -7.69
C THR A 3 10.25 -14.75 -7.79
N GLU A 4 9.22 -15.21 -8.51
CA GLU A 4 7.93 -14.48 -8.61
C GLU A 4 7.23 -14.35 -7.26
N LYS A 5 7.24 -15.43 -6.45
CA LYS A 5 6.66 -15.43 -5.11
C LYS A 5 7.39 -14.46 -4.18
N ILE A 6 8.72 -14.45 -4.24
CA ILE A 6 9.55 -13.52 -3.45
C ILE A 6 9.23 -12.06 -3.82
N LEU A 7 9.13 -11.74 -5.11
CA LEU A 7 8.76 -10.40 -5.57
C LEU A 7 7.37 -9.98 -5.07
N ALA A 8 6.39 -10.89 -5.12
CA ALA A 8 5.06 -10.63 -4.59
C ALA A 8 5.09 -10.34 -3.08
N ILE A 9 5.80 -11.16 -2.30
CA ILE A 9 5.95 -10.98 -0.85
C ILE A 9 6.60 -9.63 -0.52
N ILE A 10 7.69 -9.28 -1.21
CA ILE A 10 8.36 -7.99 -1.03
C ILE A 10 7.40 -6.84 -1.33
N GLY A 11 6.61 -6.94 -2.40
CA GLY A 11 5.61 -5.94 -2.76
C GLY A 11 4.54 -5.73 -1.68
N TYR A 12 4.04 -6.80 -1.06
CA TYR A 12 3.09 -6.69 0.06
C TYR A 12 3.72 -6.05 1.30
N ILE A 13 4.94 -6.44 1.67
CA ILE A 13 5.65 -5.85 2.81
C ILE A 13 5.85 -4.35 2.57
N LEU A 14 6.25 -3.96 1.36
CA LEU A 14 6.39 -2.56 0.98
C LEU A 14 5.05 -1.81 1.03
N ALA A 15 3.95 -2.41 0.56
CA ALA A 15 2.63 -1.79 0.60
C ALA A 15 2.07 -1.58 2.01
N ILE A 16 2.44 -2.43 2.97
CA ILE A 16 2.01 -2.29 4.36
C ILE A 16 2.84 -1.22 5.08
N LEU A 17 4.17 -1.26 4.93
CA LEU A 17 5.07 -0.33 5.62
C LEU A 17 5.07 1.07 5.00
N PHE A 18 5.03 1.13 3.67
CA PHE A 18 5.12 2.35 2.88
C PHE A 18 4.07 2.30 1.76
N PRO A 19 2.81 2.64 2.06
CA PRO A 19 1.69 2.47 1.13
C PRO A 19 1.95 3.07 -0.26
N LEU A 20 2.54 4.27 -0.29
CA LEU A 20 2.92 4.95 -1.53
C LEU A 20 3.95 4.16 -2.35
N ILE A 21 5.00 3.64 -1.69
CA ILE A 21 6.06 2.84 -2.34
C ILE A 21 5.49 1.51 -2.82
N GLY A 22 4.60 0.88 -2.05
CA GLY A 22 3.94 -0.36 -2.46
C GLY A 22 3.05 -0.17 -3.69
N VAL A 23 2.32 0.95 -3.80
CA VAL A 23 1.54 1.27 -5.01
C VAL A 23 2.47 1.43 -6.22
N ILE A 24 3.56 2.19 -6.09
CA ILE A 24 4.54 2.38 -7.17
C ILE A 24 5.15 1.03 -7.57
N TYR A 25 5.57 0.22 -6.59
CA TYR A 25 6.13 -1.10 -6.84
C TYR A 25 5.14 -2.02 -7.54
N GLY A 26 3.89 -2.05 -7.07
CA GLY A 26 2.83 -2.83 -7.69
C GLY A 26 2.56 -2.41 -9.15
N LEU A 27 2.57 -1.10 -9.44
CA LEU A 27 2.46 -0.60 -10.82
C LEU A 27 3.64 -1.04 -11.68
N VAL A 28 4.87 -0.91 -11.18
CA VAL A 28 6.08 -1.37 -11.88
C VAL A 28 6.00 -2.86 -12.16
N LEU A 29 5.60 -3.66 -11.17
CA LEU A 29 5.46 -5.11 -11.30
C LEU A 29 4.37 -5.49 -12.33
N TYR A 30 3.27 -4.73 -12.36
CA TYR A 30 2.16 -4.93 -13.29
C TYR A 30 2.57 -4.70 -14.75
N PHE A 31 3.36 -3.64 -15.03
CA PHE A 31 3.80 -3.30 -16.39
C PHE A 31 5.04 -4.09 -16.83
N ALA A 32 6.00 -4.34 -15.92
CA ALA A 32 7.28 -4.97 -16.27
C ALA A 32 7.20 -6.50 -16.43
N LYS A 33 6.26 -7.16 -15.75
CA LYS A 33 6.07 -8.63 -15.79
C LYS A 33 4.70 -9.03 -16.35
N GLY A 34 4.17 -8.24 -17.28
CA GLY A 34 2.79 -8.32 -17.78
C GLY A 34 2.41 -9.64 -18.47
N ASP A 35 3.39 -10.48 -18.83
CA ASP A 35 3.20 -11.79 -19.48
C ASP A 35 2.90 -12.93 -18.50
N ASP A 36 3.24 -12.76 -17.21
CA ASP A 36 2.98 -13.78 -16.18
C ASP A 36 1.68 -13.46 -15.43
N GLU A 37 0.67 -14.32 -15.60
CA GLU A 37 -0.66 -14.13 -15.01
C GLU A 37 -0.64 -14.12 -13.48
N TYR A 38 0.25 -14.91 -12.85
CA TYR A 38 0.39 -14.96 -11.39
C TYR A 38 0.93 -13.63 -10.86
N VAL A 39 2.01 -13.13 -11.48
CA VAL A 39 2.63 -11.86 -11.09
C VAL A 39 1.67 -10.70 -11.31
N LYS A 40 0.96 -10.69 -12.43
CA LYS A 40 -0.03 -9.65 -12.77
C LYS A 40 -1.18 -9.59 -11.78
N LYS A 41 -1.67 -10.75 -11.34
CA LYS A 41 -2.73 -10.85 -10.32
C LYS A 41 -2.24 -10.30 -8.97
N HIS A 42 -1.05 -10.68 -8.53
CA HIS A 42 -0.48 -10.17 -7.27
C HIS A 42 -0.10 -8.70 -7.33
N ALA A 43 0.40 -8.22 -8.46
CA ALA A 43 0.67 -6.79 -8.68
C ALA A 43 -0.60 -5.94 -8.48
N LYS A 44 -1.75 -6.37 -9.03
CA LYS A 44 -3.04 -5.69 -8.78
C LYS A 44 -3.40 -5.68 -7.30
N TYR A 45 -3.25 -6.80 -6.60
CA TYR A 45 -3.54 -6.85 -5.17
C TYR A 45 -2.60 -5.99 -4.33
N ILE A 46 -1.31 -5.93 -4.67
CA ILE A 46 -0.34 -5.05 -4.00
C ILE A 46 -0.76 -3.59 -4.14
N ILE A 47 -1.20 -3.18 -5.35
CA ILE A 47 -1.75 -1.84 -5.58
C ILE A 47 -3.00 -1.60 -4.72
N ILE A 48 -3.95 -2.53 -4.71
CA ILE A 48 -5.19 -2.41 -3.93
C ILE A 48 -4.87 -2.27 -2.43
N VAL A 49 -4.00 -3.14 -1.89
CA VAL A 49 -3.58 -3.08 -0.48
C VAL A 49 -2.90 -1.75 -0.18
N GLY A 50 -2.00 -1.28 -1.06
CA GLY A 50 -1.34 0.00 -0.90
C GLY A 50 -2.33 1.17 -0.85
N VAL A 51 -3.31 1.23 -1.75
CA VAL A 51 -4.34 2.28 -1.74
C VAL A 51 -5.20 2.22 -0.47
N VAL A 52 -5.64 1.03 -0.07
CA VAL A 52 -6.43 0.83 1.15
C VAL A 52 -5.66 1.29 2.39
N MET A 53 -4.38 0.91 2.51
CA MET A 53 -3.53 1.35 3.62
C MET A 53 -3.36 2.86 3.63
N MET A 54 -3.23 3.49 2.45
CA MET A 54 -3.15 4.94 2.31
C MET A 54 -4.42 5.64 2.83
N LEU A 55 -5.59 5.12 2.46
CA LEU A 55 -6.88 5.64 2.95
C LEU A 55 -7.01 5.49 4.47
N ILE A 56 -6.62 4.33 5.02
CA ILE A 56 -6.61 4.10 6.48
C ILE A 56 -5.68 5.11 7.16
N SER A 57 -4.48 5.36 6.63
CA SER A 57 -3.56 6.36 7.17
C SER A 57 -4.18 7.76 7.17
N VAL A 58 -4.85 8.17 6.09
CA VAL A 58 -5.54 9.47 6.02
C VAL A 58 -6.65 9.58 7.05
N ILE A 59 -7.46 8.54 7.22
CA ILE A 59 -8.54 8.50 8.21
C ILE A 59 -7.97 8.59 9.63
N LEU A 60 -6.93 7.82 9.94
CA LEU A 60 -6.29 7.83 11.26
C LEU A 60 -5.71 9.20 11.60
N VAL A 61 -4.98 9.82 10.66
CA VAL A 61 -4.42 11.17 10.86
C VAL A 61 -5.53 12.21 11.03
N SER A 62 -6.63 12.09 10.29
CA SER A 62 -7.77 13.01 10.42
C SER A 62 -8.43 12.90 11.80
N ILE A 63 -8.65 11.68 12.29
CA ILE A 63 -9.21 11.44 13.63
C ILE A 63 -8.28 11.99 14.73
N LEU A 64 -6.98 11.70 14.64
CA LEU A 64 -5.99 12.17 15.61
C LEU A 64 -5.77 13.69 15.54
N GLY A 65 -5.86 14.28 14.36
CA GLY A 65 -5.79 15.73 14.18
C GLY A 65 -7.00 16.44 14.81
N VAL A 66 -8.20 15.89 14.62
CA VAL A 66 -9.42 16.43 15.23
C VAL A 66 -9.39 16.30 16.75
N SER A 67 -8.88 15.20 17.30
CA SER A 67 -8.76 15.05 18.76
C SER A 67 -7.77 16.03 19.37
N MET A 68 -6.64 16.29 18.72
CA MET A 68 -5.66 17.29 19.19
C MET A 68 -6.20 18.73 19.14
N LEU A 69 -6.93 19.10 18.07
CA LEU A 69 -7.58 20.40 17.98
C LEU A 69 -8.66 20.59 19.05
N GLY A 70 -9.43 19.54 19.35
CA GLY A 70 -10.41 19.54 20.44
C GLY A 70 -9.77 19.76 21.81
N MET A 71 -8.64 19.10 22.09
CA MET A 71 -7.91 19.30 23.35
C MET A 71 -7.32 20.72 23.48
N ALA A 72 -6.78 21.27 22.40
CA ALA A 72 -6.22 22.63 22.39
C ALA A 72 -7.29 23.74 22.54
N ALA A 73 -8.55 23.49 22.15
CA ALA A 73 -9.64 24.44 22.33
C ALA A 73 -10.23 24.44 23.75
N MET A 74 -9.91 23.42 24.57
CA MET A 74 -10.41 23.26 25.94
C MET A 74 -9.39 23.65 27.03
N SER A 75 -8.15 23.99 26.64
CA SER A 75 -7.07 24.49 27.51
C SER A 75 -6.95 26.00 27.46
#